data_AF-A0A1V6F871-F1
#
_entry.id   AF-A0A1V6F871-F1
#
_cell.length_a   1.000
_cell.length_b   1.000
_cell.length_c   1.000
_cell.angle_alpha   90.00
_cell.angle_beta   90.00
_cell.angle_gamma   90.00
#
_symmetry.space_group_name_H-M   'P 1'
#
loop_
_entity.id
_entity.type
_entity.pdbx_description
1 polymer ?
#
loop_
_entity_poly.entity_id
_entity_poly.type
_entity_poly.pdbx_seq_one_letter_code
_entity_poly.pdbx_strand_id
1 'polypeptide(L)'
;MLTIEWKERLKKDTADYLENKLPKHDFDFEIIFIAYPERVNGKLPNDVIVHVAKSIVQGLGKAHDKHTAFYKHLWNKKGENGRLAFIAIMAKLASKKPALYLPMVETAMQTAEKAELTSLLDKVMLPLLRKKPEKYLAHAYRWSHSPHELIRKQSVNLLVKLIKRKPELTAEIVQYFVNQWLQPLGDEAAEHTTLLKAVQKLDYELYLDIWRQHVSSRDPQSAEILCASIMSYHPEIEEIVENWTKSGNARLKKAAMSAQRILNKKKP
;
A
#
# COMPACT_ATOMS: atom_id res chain seq x y z
N MET A 1 -27.62 20.89 14.68
CA MET A 1 -27.72 20.09 13.43
C MET A 1 -27.49 21.07 12.26
N LEU A 2 -26.23 21.27 11.86
CA LEU A 2 -25.75 22.33 10.93
C LEU A 2 -25.05 21.74 9.68
N THR A 3 -25.20 20.43 9.44
CA THR A 3 -24.33 19.64 8.55
C THR A 3 -24.63 19.73 7.05
N ILE A 4 -25.74 20.36 6.65
CA ILE A 4 -26.21 20.38 5.24
C ILE A 4 -25.80 21.67 4.52
N GLU A 5 -25.76 22.81 5.22
CA GLU A 5 -25.64 24.13 4.58
C GLU A 5 -24.26 24.37 3.93
N TRP A 6 -23.19 23.93 4.59
CA TRP A 6 -21.84 24.15 4.07
C TRP A 6 -21.53 23.30 2.83
N LYS A 7 -22.09 22.08 2.72
CA LYS A 7 -21.84 21.20 1.57
C LYS A 7 -22.42 21.79 0.29
N GLU A 8 -23.64 22.31 0.36
CA GLU A 8 -24.28 22.95 -0.79
C GLU A 8 -23.58 24.25 -1.17
N ARG A 9 -23.12 25.03 -0.19
CA ARG A 9 -22.29 26.22 -0.46
C ARG A 9 -20.98 25.87 -1.16
N LEU A 10 -20.21 24.91 -0.62
CA LEU A 10 -18.96 24.49 -1.24
C LEU A 10 -19.14 23.89 -2.63
N LYS A 11 -20.28 23.24 -2.92
CA LYS A 11 -20.61 22.81 -4.29
C LYS A 11 -20.77 23.99 -5.24
N LYS A 12 -21.46 25.06 -4.83
CA LYS A 12 -21.62 26.29 -5.63
C LYS A 12 -20.26 26.97 -5.86
N ASP A 13 -19.46 27.13 -4.82
CA ASP A 13 -18.13 27.72 -4.91
C ASP A 13 -17.19 26.86 -5.78
N THR A 14 -17.33 25.53 -5.72
CA THR A 14 -16.61 24.62 -6.62
C THR A 14 -17.06 24.81 -8.07
N ALA A 15 -18.36 24.96 -8.34
CA ALA A 15 -18.86 25.16 -9.70
C ALA A 15 -18.33 26.47 -10.30
N ASP A 16 -18.37 27.57 -9.53
CA ASP A 16 -17.78 28.85 -9.92
C ASP A 16 -16.27 28.72 -10.21
N TYR A 17 -15.52 28.04 -9.33
CA TYR A 17 -14.11 27.77 -9.55
C TYR A 17 -13.84 27.02 -10.86
N LEU A 18 -14.65 25.99 -11.17
CA LEU A 18 -14.49 25.20 -12.39
C LEU A 18 -14.81 25.98 -13.67
N GLU A 19 -15.73 26.95 -13.60
CA GLU A 19 -16.13 27.78 -14.75
C GLU A 19 -15.17 28.95 -14.96
N ASN A 20 -14.79 29.64 -13.87
CA ASN A 20 -14.15 30.95 -13.96
C ASN A 20 -12.65 30.95 -13.68
N LYS A 21 -12.12 29.93 -12.97
CA LYS A 21 -10.72 29.88 -12.51
C LYS A 21 -9.92 28.78 -13.17
N LEU A 22 -10.38 27.54 -13.09
CA LEU A 22 -9.66 26.37 -13.60
C LEU A 22 -9.31 26.48 -15.10
N PRO A 23 -10.20 26.96 -16.01
CA PRO A 23 -9.89 27.09 -17.43
C PRO A 23 -8.83 28.18 -17.72
N LYS A 24 -8.68 29.15 -16.82
CA LYS A 24 -7.68 30.22 -16.91
C LYS A 24 -6.35 29.84 -16.27
N HIS A 25 -6.16 28.55 -15.95
CA HIS A 25 -4.99 28.03 -15.24
C HIS A 25 -4.77 28.60 -13.83
N ASP A 26 -5.80 29.16 -13.21
CA ASP A 26 -5.80 29.54 -11.80
C ASP A 26 -6.07 28.29 -10.95
N PHE A 27 -4.98 27.62 -10.56
CA PHE A 27 -5.02 26.36 -9.81
C PHE A 27 -5.17 26.53 -8.30
N ASP A 28 -5.50 27.74 -7.83
CA ASP A 28 -5.73 27.99 -6.41
C ASP A 28 -7.11 27.52 -5.94
N PHE A 29 -7.29 26.19 -5.83
CA PHE A 29 -8.54 25.60 -5.36
C PHE A 29 -8.85 25.92 -3.89
N GLU A 30 -7.88 26.43 -3.12
CA GLU A 30 -8.10 26.76 -1.72
C GLU A 30 -9.04 27.95 -1.53
N ILE A 31 -9.23 28.75 -2.60
CA ILE A 31 -10.23 29.82 -2.65
C ILE A 31 -11.65 29.32 -2.34
N ILE A 32 -11.95 28.06 -2.68
CA ILE A 32 -13.24 27.41 -2.40
C ILE A 32 -13.50 27.33 -0.89
N PHE A 33 -12.45 27.30 -0.07
CA PHE A 33 -12.56 27.14 1.38
C PHE A 33 -12.68 28.46 2.15
N ILE A 34 -12.55 29.63 1.50
CA ILE A 34 -12.64 30.94 2.17
C ILE A 34 -13.97 31.08 2.91
N ALA A 35 -15.03 30.57 2.29
CA ALA A 35 -16.38 30.56 2.82
C ALA A 35 -16.61 29.60 4.01
N TYR A 36 -15.70 28.65 4.23
CA TYR A 36 -15.82 27.66 5.30
C TYR A 36 -15.16 28.21 6.57
N PRO A 37 -15.88 28.47 7.68
CA PRO A 37 -15.32 29.13 8.86
C PRO A 37 -14.63 28.16 9.82
N GLU A 38 -15.02 26.89 9.85
CA GLU A 38 -14.54 25.96 10.88
C GLU A 38 -13.11 25.49 10.59
N ARG A 39 -12.27 25.51 11.63
CA ARG A 39 -10.90 25.00 11.60
C ARG A 39 -10.69 24.08 12.80
N VAL A 40 -10.03 22.95 12.58
CA VAL A 40 -9.59 22.05 13.65
C VAL A 40 -8.09 22.24 13.78
N ASN A 41 -7.63 22.72 14.94
CA ASN A 41 -6.23 23.08 15.17
C ASN A 41 -5.65 24.04 14.11
N GLY A 42 -6.45 25.03 13.69
CA GLY A 42 -6.06 26.00 12.65
C GLY A 42 -6.05 25.45 11.22
N LYS A 43 -6.36 24.16 11.01
CA LYS A 43 -6.40 23.52 9.69
C LYS A 43 -7.82 23.26 9.21
N LEU A 44 -8.00 23.16 7.89
CA LEU A 44 -9.24 22.71 7.29
C LEU A 44 -9.49 21.23 7.64
N PRO A 45 -10.73 20.84 8.01
CA PRO A 45 -11.04 19.43 8.22
C PRO A 45 -10.83 18.61 6.95
N ASN A 46 -10.21 17.44 7.07
CA ASN A 46 -9.93 16.54 5.93
C ASN A 46 -11.20 16.18 5.14
N ASP A 47 -12.33 16.02 5.82
CA ASP A 47 -13.61 15.69 5.18
C ASP A 47 -14.11 16.78 4.25
N VAL A 48 -13.79 18.05 4.55
CA VAL A 48 -14.14 19.21 3.72
C VAL A 48 -13.32 19.19 2.43
N ILE A 49 -12.01 18.96 2.55
CA ILE A 49 -11.11 18.86 1.39
C ILE A 49 -11.52 17.69 0.50
N VAL A 50 -11.81 16.53 1.10
CA VAL A 50 -12.27 15.34 0.38
C VAL A 50 -13.63 15.58 -0.27
N HIS A 51 -14.52 16.35 0.36
CA HIS A 51 -15.82 16.73 -0.23
C HIS A 51 -15.62 17.60 -1.48
N VAL A 52 -14.84 18.68 -1.38
CA VAL A 52 -14.53 19.58 -2.51
C VAL A 52 -13.84 18.82 -3.64
N ALA A 53 -12.85 17.97 -3.34
CA ALA A 53 -12.18 17.15 -4.34
C ALA A 53 -13.15 16.23 -5.11
N LYS A 54 -14.15 15.64 -4.43
CA LYS A 54 -15.19 14.84 -5.08
C LYS A 54 -16.11 15.70 -5.95
N SER A 55 -16.50 16.88 -5.47
CA SER A 55 -17.30 17.84 -6.23
C SER A 55 -16.58 18.32 -7.49
N ILE A 56 -15.27 18.58 -7.41
CA ILE A 56 -14.43 18.89 -8.57
C ILE A 56 -14.51 17.77 -9.61
N VAL A 57 -14.26 16.52 -9.21
CA VAL A 57 -14.31 15.37 -10.15
C VAL A 57 -15.69 15.21 -10.77
N GLN A 58 -16.76 15.45 -10.00
CA GLN A 58 -18.12 15.39 -10.51
C GLN A 58 -18.38 16.49 -11.54
N GLY A 59 -18.01 17.74 -11.23
CA GLY A 59 -18.20 18.89 -12.12
C GLY A 59 -17.38 18.79 -13.41
N LEU A 60 -16.18 18.22 -13.36
CA LEU A 60 -15.36 17.98 -14.55
C LEU A 60 -15.97 16.95 -15.53
N GLY A 61 -16.85 16.08 -15.04
CA GLY A 61 -17.58 15.12 -15.88
C GLY A 61 -16.66 14.30 -16.79
N LYS A 62 -16.89 14.36 -18.12
CA LYS A 62 -16.09 13.64 -19.12
C LYS A 62 -14.76 14.33 -19.46
N ALA A 63 -14.59 15.61 -19.10
CA ALA A 63 -13.41 16.41 -19.42
C ALA A 63 -12.26 16.25 -18.40
N HIS A 64 -12.40 15.35 -17.43
CA HIS A 64 -11.42 15.15 -16.35
C HIS A 64 -9.99 14.85 -16.83
N ASP A 65 -9.81 14.35 -18.04
CA ASP A 65 -8.50 14.07 -18.64
C ASP A 65 -7.78 15.32 -19.18
N LYS A 66 -8.51 16.41 -19.45
CA LYS A 66 -7.94 17.68 -19.91
C LYS A 66 -7.24 18.47 -18.81
N HIS A 67 -7.46 18.11 -17.55
CA HIS A 67 -6.99 18.86 -16.37
C HIS A 67 -5.80 18.21 -15.65
N THR A 68 -4.94 17.47 -16.37
CA THR A 68 -3.75 16.82 -15.77
C THR A 68 -2.78 17.82 -15.13
N ALA A 69 -2.64 19.01 -15.71
CA ALA A 69 -1.81 20.08 -15.15
C ALA A 69 -2.27 20.51 -13.74
N PHE A 70 -3.58 20.61 -13.55
CA PHE A 70 -4.17 20.90 -12.24
C PHE A 70 -3.87 19.81 -11.22
N TYR A 71 -4.04 18.53 -11.58
CA TYR A 71 -3.73 17.43 -10.65
C TYR A 71 -2.24 17.39 -10.27
N LYS A 72 -1.34 17.65 -11.23
CA LYS A 72 0.10 17.79 -10.93
C LYS A 72 0.36 18.98 -9.99
N HIS A 73 -0.33 20.10 -10.20
CA HIS A 73 -0.22 21.27 -9.35
C HIS A 73 -0.67 21.00 -7.91
N LEU A 74 -1.79 20.27 -7.72
CA LEU A 74 -2.27 19.87 -6.40
C LEU A 74 -1.19 19.12 -5.60
N TRP A 75 -0.52 18.15 -6.23
CA TRP A 75 0.51 17.37 -5.56
C TRP A 75 1.78 18.19 -5.27
N ASN A 76 2.23 18.97 -6.24
CA ASN A 76 3.55 19.60 -6.22
C ASN A 76 3.58 20.98 -5.54
N LYS A 77 2.44 21.68 -5.45
CA LYS A 77 2.41 23.11 -5.07
C LYS A 77 1.44 23.48 -3.95
N LYS A 78 0.48 22.62 -3.62
CA LYS A 78 -0.61 22.93 -2.66
C LYS A 78 -0.48 22.24 -1.30
N GLY A 79 0.71 21.76 -0.97
CA GLY A 79 1.03 21.19 0.34
C GLY A 79 0.11 20.03 0.75
N GLU A 80 -0.13 19.88 2.05
CA GLU A 80 -0.92 18.80 2.65
C GLU A 80 -2.36 18.74 2.07
N ASN A 81 -3.03 19.88 1.98
CA ASN A 81 -4.40 19.97 1.44
C ASN A 81 -4.46 19.52 -0.03
N GLY A 82 -3.49 19.98 -0.83
CA GLY A 82 -3.35 19.60 -2.23
C GLY A 82 -3.11 18.11 -2.42
N ARG A 83 -2.22 17.51 -1.64
CA ARG A 83 -1.95 16.07 -1.68
C ARG A 83 -3.15 15.24 -1.25
N LEU A 84 -3.88 15.67 -0.21
CA LEU A 84 -5.13 15.02 0.20
C LEU A 84 -6.21 15.09 -0.90
N ALA A 85 -6.38 16.26 -1.52
CA ALA A 85 -7.30 16.44 -2.64
C ALA A 85 -6.91 15.57 -3.83
N PHE A 86 -5.61 15.55 -4.19
CA PHE A 86 -5.09 14.69 -5.25
C PHE A 86 -5.43 13.22 -5.02
N ILE A 87 -5.19 12.69 -3.81
CA ILE A 87 -5.52 11.30 -3.47
C ILE A 87 -7.02 11.03 -3.62
N ALA A 88 -7.86 11.94 -3.16
CA ALA A 88 -9.32 11.81 -3.27
C ALA A 88 -9.80 11.83 -4.73
N ILE A 89 -9.17 12.64 -5.58
CA ILE A 89 -9.43 12.70 -7.03
C ILE A 89 -8.99 11.40 -7.70
N MET A 90 -7.76 10.95 -7.45
CA MET A 90 -7.20 9.74 -8.06
C MET A 90 -8.00 8.49 -7.66
N ALA A 91 -8.51 8.41 -6.43
CA ALA A 91 -9.38 7.33 -5.99
C ALA A 91 -10.67 7.19 -6.84
N LYS A 92 -11.11 8.27 -7.50
CA LYS A 92 -12.28 8.26 -8.40
C LYS A 92 -11.92 8.10 -9.88
N LEU A 93 -10.76 8.61 -10.29
CA LEU A 93 -10.37 8.68 -11.70
C LEU A 93 -9.49 7.50 -12.15
N ALA A 94 -8.70 6.91 -11.26
CA ALA A 94 -7.73 5.87 -11.62
C ALA A 94 -8.37 4.65 -12.31
N SER A 95 -9.57 4.24 -11.89
CA SER A 95 -10.31 3.15 -12.53
C SER A 95 -10.88 3.49 -13.91
N LYS A 96 -11.14 4.79 -14.18
CA LYS A 96 -11.76 5.26 -15.43
C LYS A 96 -10.77 5.30 -16.58
N LYS A 97 -9.57 5.84 -16.35
CA LYS A 97 -8.47 5.88 -17.34
C LYS A 97 -7.14 5.49 -16.70
N PRO A 98 -6.91 4.19 -16.42
CA PRO A 98 -5.72 3.74 -15.69
C PRO A 98 -4.40 4.15 -16.35
N ALA A 99 -4.31 4.08 -17.68
CA ALA A 99 -3.11 4.45 -18.43
C ALA A 99 -2.71 5.92 -18.26
N LEU A 100 -3.66 6.80 -17.94
CA LEU A 100 -3.40 8.22 -17.68
C LEU A 100 -3.06 8.47 -16.21
N TYR A 101 -3.83 7.89 -15.29
CA TYR A 101 -3.79 8.27 -13.88
C TYR A 101 -2.83 7.43 -13.03
N LEU A 102 -2.59 6.16 -13.37
CA LEU A 102 -1.61 5.35 -12.63
C LEU A 102 -0.18 5.91 -12.73
N PRO A 103 0.31 6.36 -13.90
CA PRO A 103 1.62 7.02 -13.97
C PRO A 103 1.71 8.27 -13.08
N MET A 104 0.60 9.00 -12.90
CA MET A 104 0.56 10.17 -12.00
C MET A 104 0.64 9.76 -10.54
N VAL A 105 -0.06 8.68 -10.16
CA VAL A 105 0.02 8.09 -8.81
C VAL A 105 1.44 7.60 -8.55
N GLU A 106 2.05 6.89 -9.50
CA GLU A 106 3.42 6.39 -9.40
C GLU A 106 4.45 7.52 -9.26
N THR A 107 4.26 8.62 -10.00
CA THR A 107 5.09 9.83 -9.85
C THR A 107 4.92 10.44 -8.45
N ALA A 108 3.68 10.52 -7.96
CA ALA A 108 3.39 11.02 -6.61
C ALA A 108 4.03 10.15 -5.52
N MET A 109 4.02 8.82 -5.69
CA MET A 109 4.65 7.89 -4.73
C MET A 109 6.14 8.15 -4.52
N GLN A 110 6.87 8.67 -5.52
CA GLN A 110 8.31 8.94 -5.41
C GLN A 110 8.64 10.07 -4.43
N THR A 111 7.70 10.99 -4.20
CA THR A 111 7.90 12.15 -3.32
C THR A 111 6.97 12.13 -2.11
N ALA A 112 6.17 11.08 -1.96
CA ALA A 112 5.19 10.92 -0.90
C ALA A 112 5.86 10.61 0.43
N GLU A 113 5.39 11.27 1.49
CA GLU A 113 5.70 10.87 2.85
C GLU A 113 4.95 9.58 3.23
N LYS A 114 5.37 8.93 4.32
CA LYS A 114 4.80 7.62 4.74
C LYS A 114 3.28 7.62 4.84
N ALA A 115 2.67 8.65 5.41
CA ALA A 115 1.22 8.74 5.57
C ALA A 115 0.48 8.93 4.23
N GLU A 116 1.09 9.69 3.33
CA GLU A 116 0.57 9.99 2.00
C GLU A 116 0.67 8.76 1.09
N LEU A 117 1.81 8.08 1.11
CA LEU A 117 2.01 6.83 0.40
C LEU A 117 1.03 5.76 0.87
N THR A 118 0.84 5.62 2.19
CA THR A 118 -0.18 4.72 2.75
C THR A 118 -1.58 5.08 2.21
N SER A 119 -1.90 6.37 2.16
CA SER A 119 -3.19 6.85 1.65
C SER A 119 -3.35 6.63 0.14
N LEU A 120 -2.31 6.82 -0.67
CA LEU A 120 -2.31 6.53 -2.11
C LEU A 120 -2.61 5.04 -2.34
N LEU A 121 -1.86 4.16 -1.67
CA LEU A 121 -2.03 2.72 -1.85
C LEU A 121 -3.39 2.24 -1.32
N ASP A 122 -3.83 2.69 -0.15
CA ASP A 122 -5.08 2.24 0.47
C ASP A 122 -6.33 2.80 -0.22
N LYS A 123 -6.32 4.07 -0.61
CA LYS A 123 -7.52 4.75 -1.16
C LYS A 123 -7.61 4.64 -2.67
N VAL A 124 -6.49 4.54 -3.37
CA VAL A 124 -6.45 4.47 -4.84
C VAL A 124 -6.23 3.04 -5.31
N MET A 125 -5.15 2.38 -4.85
CA MET A 125 -4.74 1.08 -5.41
C MET A 125 -5.50 -0.11 -4.84
N LEU A 126 -5.74 -0.17 -3.53
CA LEU A 126 -6.45 -1.31 -2.92
C LEU A 126 -7.85 -1.53 -3.51
N PRO A 127 -8.68 -0.50 -3.78
CA PRO A 127 -9.96 -0.70 -4.45
C PRO A 127 -9.84 -1.27 -5.86
N LEU A 128 -8.78 -0.89 -6.60
CA LEU A 128 -8.52 -1.43 -7.94
C LEU A 128 -8.13 -2.91 -7.87
N LEU A 129 -7.18 -3.25 -7.00
CA LEU A 129 -6.73 -4.62 -6.76
C LEU A 129 -7.88 -5.52 -6.29
N ARG A 130 -8.75 -5.01 -5.40
CA ARG A 130 -9.93 -5.76 -4.96
C ARG A 130 -10.90 -6.03 -6.09
N LYS A 131 -11.09 -5.11 -7.03
CA LYS A 131 -12.07 -5.26 -8.11
C LYS A 131 -11.55 -6.08 -9.29
N LYS A 132 -10.28 -5.89 -9.67
CA LYS A 132 -9.64 -6.50 -10.85
C LYS A 132 -8.19 -6.88 -10.55
N PRO A 133 -7.95 -7.85 -9.64
CA PRO A 133 -6.60 -8.22 -9.25
C PRO A 133 -5.72 -8.60 -10.45
N GLU A 134 -6.26 -9.36 -11.39
CA GLU A 134 -5.60 -9.81 -12.62
C GLU A 134 -4.99 -8.67 -13.45
N LYS A 135 -5.59 -7.47 -13.36
CA LYS A 135 -5.13 -6.29 -14.09
C LYS A 135 -4.09 -5.48 -13.32
N TYR A 136 -4.14 -5.46 -11.99
CA TYR A 136 -3.42 -4.49 -11.18
C TYR A 136 -2.35 -5.10 -10.27
N LEU A 137 -2.35 -6.42 -10.06
CA LEU A 137 -1.43 -7.09 -9.14
C LEU A 137 0.04 -6.91 -9.56
N ALA A 138 0.32 -6.91 -10.87
CA ALA A 138 1.64 -6.64 -11.42
C ALA A 138 2.23 -5.29 -10.97
N HIS A 139 1.41 -4.27 -10.73
CA HIS A 139 1.89 -2.99 -10.19
C HIS A 139 2.40 -3.15 -8.75
N ALA A 140 1.62 -3.82 -7.89
CA ALA A 140 1.99 -4.05 -6.50
C ALA A 140 3.26 -4.92 -6.38
N TYR A 141 3.38 -5.94 -7.23
CA TYR A 141 4.57 -6.76 -7.38
C TYR A 141 5.79 -5.96 -7.82
N ARG A 142 5.66 -5.08 -8.82
CA ARG A 142 6.79 -4.23 -9.22
C ARG A 142 7.20 -3.29 -8.10
N TRP A 143 6.25 -2.71 -7.37
CA TRP A 143 6.55 -1.79 -6.27
C TRP A 143 7.14 -2.47 -5.04
N SER A 144 6.86 -3.76 -4.81
CA SER A 144 7.52 -4.52 -3.74
C SER A 144 9.02 -4.71 -3.97
N HIS A 145 9.50 -4.49 -5.19
CA HIS A 145 10.92 -4.53 -5.61
C HIS A 145 11.49 -3.13 -5.91
N SER A 146 10.83 -2.08 -5.43
CA SER A 146 11.31 -0.71 -5.64
C SER A 146 12.67 -0.49 -4.96
N PRO A 147 13.61 0.26 -5.56
CA PRO A 147 14.83 0.65 -4.85
C PRO A 147 14.53 1.54 -3.62
N HIS A 148 13.37 2.19 -3.59
CA HIS A 148 12.91 2.97 -2.44
C HIS A 148 12.26 2.09 -1.36
N GLU A 149 12.92 1.93 -0.22
CA GLU A 149 12.48 1.10 0.92
C GLU A 149 11.04 1.41 1.35
N LEU A 150 10.70 2.69 1.46
CA LEU A 150 9.36 3.11 1.88
C LEU A 150 8.28 2.61 0.90
N ILE A 151 8.56 2.61 -0.40
CA ILE A 151 7.66 2.08 -1.43
C ILE A 151 7.55 0.57 -1.32
N ARG A 152 8.66 -0.17 -1.18
CA ARG A 152 8.63 -1.64 -1.00
C ARG A 152 7.77 -2.05 0.17
N LYS A 153 8.06 -1.47 1.34
CA LYS A 153 7.37 -1.77 2.60
C LYS A 153 5.88 -1.49 2.53
N GLN A 154 5.48 -0.33 1.99
CA GLN A 154 4.05 -0.02 1.87
C GLN A 154 3.36 -0.86 0.80
N SER A 155 4.06 -1.31 -0.24
CA SER A 155 3.52 -2.20 -1.26
C SER A 155 3.28 -3.62 -0.71
N VAL A 156 4.16 -4.13 0.13
CA VAL A 156 3.90 -5.39 0.85
C VAL A 156 2.74 -5.24 1.84
N ASN A 157 2.65 -4.12 2.56
CA ASN A 157 1.48 -3.85 3.42
C ASN A 157 0.18 -3.79 2.62
N LEU A 158 0.20 -3.25 1.40
CA LEU A 158 -0.93 -3.26 0.48
C LEU A 158 -1.34 -4.69 0.11
N LEU A 159 -0.37 -5.56 -0.23
CA LEU A 159 -0.61 -6.97 -0.52
C LEU A 159 -1.15 -7.73 0.70
N VAL A 160 -0.61 -7.47 1.90
CA VAL A 160 -1.13 -8.02 3.16
C VAL A 160 -2.59 -7.59 3.40
N LYS A 161 -2.94 -6.34 3.12
CA LYS A 161 -4.33 -5.87 3.19
C LYS A 161 -5.21 -6.53 2.13
N LEU A 162 -4.67 -6.80 0.94
CA LEU A 162 -5.38 -7.46 -0.14
C LEU A 162 -5.75 -8.90 0.23
N ILE A 163 -4.80 -9.72 0.69
CA ILE A 163 -5.06 -11.13 1.05
C ILE A 163 -6.06 -11.26 2.22
N LYS A 164 -6.07 -10.29 3.15
CA LYS A 164 -7.11 -10.21 4.20
C LYS A 164 -8.52 -9.99 3.68
N ARG A 165 -8.65 -9.38 2.50
CA ARG A 165 -9.93 -9.04 1.86
C ARG A 165 -10.30 -9.98 0.72
N LYS A 166 -9.32 -10.69 0.19
CA LYS A 166 -9.41 -11.67 -0.89
C LYS A 166 -8.51 -12.88 -0.58
N PRO A 167 -8.91 -13.74 0.38
CA PRO A 167 -8.09 -14.88 0.79
C PRO A 167 -7.74 -15.82 -0.37
N GLU A 168 -8.57 -15.89 -1.41
CA GLU A 168 -8.34 -16.68 -2.61
C GLU A 168 -7.05 -16.30 -3.37
N LEU A 169 -6.52 -15.08 -3.16
CA LEU A 169 -5.27 -14.63 -3.78
C LEU A 169 -4.02 -14.97 -2.95
N THR A 170 -4.19 -15.52 -1.74
CA THR A 170 -3.07 -15.70 -0.79
C THR A 170 -2.00 -16.62 -1.37
N ALA A 171 -2.38 -17.79 -1.89
CA ALA A 171 -1.44 -18.75 -2.46
C ALA A 171 -0.65 -18.17 -3.65
N GLU A 172 -1.32 -17.50 -4.59
CA GLU A 172 -0.69 -16.85 -5.75
C GLU A 172 0.33 -15.79 -5.31
N ILE A 173 -0.07 -14.90 -4.39
CA ILE A 173 0.78 -13.82 -3.89
C ILE A 173 1.98 -14.38 -3.13
N VAL A 174 1.78 -15.38 -2.28
CA VAL A 174 2.87 -16.01 -1.55
C VAL A 174 3.84 -16.70 -2.49
N GLN A 175 3.34 -17.46 -3.46
CA GLN A 175 4.19 -18.16 -4.41
C GLN A 175 5.04 -17.20 -5.23
N TYR A 176 4.50 -16.03 -5.62
CA TYR A 176 5.27 -14.98 -6.27
C TYR A 176 6.50 -14.55 -5.44
N PHE A 177 6.35 -14.37 -4.13
CA PHE A 177 7.45 -14.00 -3.22
C PHE A 177 8.42 -15.16 -2.98
N VAL A 178 7.92 -16.39 -2.82
CA VAL A 178 8.76 -17.59 -2.62
C VAL A 178 9.65 -17.83 -3.86
N ASN A 179 9.11 -17.65 -5.06
CA ASN A 179 9.87 -17.82 -6.31
C ASN A 179 11.08 -16.88 -6.41
N GLN A 180 11.06 -15.72 -5.74
CA GLN A 180 12.19 -14.78 -5.75
C GLN A 180 13.33 -15.21 -4.84
N TRP A 181 13.11 -16.16 -3.93
CA TRP A 181 14.15 -16.63 -3.02
C TRP A 181 15.29 -17.35 -3.75
N LEU A 182 15.09 -17.68 -5.03
CA LEU A 182 16.11 -18.21 -5.93
C LEU A 182 17.21 -17.19 -6.27
N GLN A 183 16.98 -15.90 -6.00
CA GLN A 183 17.94 -14.82 -6.20
C GLN A 183 18.24 -14.12 -4.86
N PRO A 184 19.43 -13.51 -4.69
CA PRO A 184 19.72 -12.73 -3.49
C PRO A 184 18.77 -11.53 -3.35
N LEU A 185 18.02 -11.49 -2.24
CA LEU A 185 17.04 -10.44 -1.94
C LEU A 185 17.66 -9.21 -1.26
N GLY A 186 18.80 -9.38 -0.58
CA GLY A 186 19.39 -8.31 0.23
C GLY A 186 18.40 -7.77 1.26
N ASP A 187 18.17 -6.45 1.24
CA ASP A 187 17.26 -5.77 2.17
C ASP A 187 15.79 -6.17 2.00
N GLU A 188 15.40 -6.72 0.84
CA GLU A 188 14.01 -7.10 0.55
C GLU A 188 13.55 -8.30 1.40
N ALA A 189 14.47 -9.09 1.97
CA ALA A 189 14.12 -10.25 2.81
C ALA A 189 13.20 -9.88 4.01
N ALA A 190 13.30 -8.64 4.51
CA ALA A 190 12.44 -8.14 5.58
C ALA A 190 10.96 -8.01 5.15
N GLU A 191 10.72 -7.63 3.90
CA GLU A 191 9.38 -7.57 3.31
C GLU A 191 8.76 -8.97 3.17
N HIS A 192 9.54 -9.98 2.74
CA HIS A 192 9.06 -11.38 2.64
C HIS A 192 8.71 -11.94 4.02
N THR A 193 9.54 -11.64 5.03
CA THR A 193 9.26 -11.99 6.43
C THR A 193 7.94 -11.37 6.90
N THR A 194 7.69 -10.11 6.55
CA THR A 194 6.44 -9.40 6.92
C THR A 194 5.22 -10.05 6.28
N LEU A 195 5.32 -10.45 5.01
CA LEU A 195 4.26 -11.18 4.33
C LEU A 195 3.98 -12.53 5.00
N LEU A 196 5.00 -13.34 5.28
CA LEU A 196 4.84 -14.66 5.92
C LEU A 196 4.22 -14.56 7.32
N LYS A 197 4.60 -13.55 8.11
CA LYS A 197 3.97 -13.27 9.40
C LYS A 197 2.48 -12.98 9.29
N ALA A 198 2.06 -12.34 8.19
CA ALA A 198 0.64 -12.15 7.92
C ALA A 198 -0.03 -13.45 7.47
N VAL A 199 0.62 -14.24 6.62
CA VAL A 199 0.11 -15.55 6.14
C VAL A 199 -0.08 -16.50 7.31
N GLN A 200 0.89 -16.63 8.22
CA GLN A 200 0.75 -17.47 9.43
C GLN A 200 -0.53 -17.18 10.22
N LYS A 201 -1.00 -15.92 10.26
CA LYS A 201 -2.22 -15.53 10.96
C LYS A 201 -3.50 -15.75 10.18
N LEU A 202 -3.42 -15.83 8.85
CA LEU A 202 -4.56 -15.86 7.94
C LEU A 202 -4.82 -17.24 7.38
N ASP A 203 -3.75 -17.96 7.05
CA ASP A 203 -3.75 -19.29 6.47
C ASP A 203 -2.52 -20.05 7.00
N TYR A 204 -2.74 -20.75 8.12
CA TYR A 204 -1.68 -21.43 8.82
C TYR A 204 -1.17 -22.66 8.05
N GLU A 205 -2.05 -23.36 7.33
CA GLU A 205 -1.68 -24.53 6.55
C GLU A 205 -0.80 -24.15 5.37
N LEU A 206 -1.18 -23.09 4.62
CA LEU A 206 -0.31 -22.55 3.58
C LEU A 206 1.05 -22.11 4.15
N TYR A 207 1.07 -21.52 5.34
CA TYR A 207 2.34 -21.19 6.01
C TYR A 207 3.19 -22.44 6.29
N LEU A 208 2.60 -23.53 6.80
CA LEU A 208 3.30 -24.81 7.00
C LEU A 208 3.77 -25.43 5.68
N ASP A 209 2.98 -25.35 4.61
CA ASP A 209 3.36 -25.88 3.30
C ASP A 209 4.63 -25.22 2.76
N ILE A 210 4.81 -23.91 2.99
CA ILE A 210 6.05 -23.22 2.62
C ILE A 210 7.23 -23.77 3.42
N TRP A 211 7.06 -24.08 4.72
CA TRP A 211 8.11 -24.73 5.52
C TRP A 211 8.44 -26.13 4.98
N ARG A 212 7.41 -26.92 4.65
CA ARG A 212 7.57 -28.28 4.10
C ARG A 212 8.30 -28.28 2.77
N GLN A 213 8.04 -27.31 1.90
CA GLN A 213 8.78 -27.12 0.64
C GLN A 213 10.27 -26.86 0.86
N HIS A 214 10.67 -26.34 2.04
CA HIS A 214 12.03 -25.96 2.35
C HIS A 214 12.72 -26.88 3.35
N VAL A 215 12.11 -27.99 3.79
CA VAL A 215 12.69 -28.90 4.81
C VAL A 215 14.12 -29.35 4.48
N SER A 216 14.38 -29.64 3.20
CA SER A 216 15.70 -30.07 2.71
C SER A 216 16.56 -28.92 2.17
N SER A 217 16.09 -27.68 2.27
CA SER A 217 16.81 -26.51 1.77
C SER A 217 18.09 -26.31 2.57
N ARG A 218 19.19 -26.08 1.84
CA ARG A 218 20.47 -25.61 2.40
C ARG A 218 20.72 -24.14 2.11
N ASP A 219 19.76 -23.47 1.46
CA ASP A 219 19.85 -22.05 1.15
C ASP A 219 19.66 -21.22 2.43
N PRO A 220 20.67 -20.43 2.85
CA PRO A 220 20.57 -19.65 4.07
C PRO A 220 19.50 -18.57 4.02
N GLN A 221 19.20 -18.01 2.84
CA GLN A 221 18.24 -16.90 2.71
C GLN A 221 16.82 -17.35 3.03
N SER A 222 16.35 -18.42 2.40
CA SER A 222 15.04 -19.02 2.69
C SER A 222 14.93 -19.42 4.16
N ALA A 223 15.96 -20.06 4.73
CA ALA A 223 16.00 -20.41 6.14
C ALA A 223 15.94 -19.17 7.05
N GLU A 224 16.65 -18.09 6.72
CA GLU A 224 16.62 -16.83 7.47
C GLU A 224 15.24 -16.19 7.45
N ILE A 225 14.58 -16.13 6.29
CA ILE A 225 13.22 -15.58 6.13
C ILE A 225 12.21 -16.40 6.92
N LEU A 226 12.26 -17.73 6.78
CA LEU A 226 11.38 -18.66 7.50
C LEU A 226 11.58 -18.53 9.02
N CYS A 227 12.82 -18.63 9.50
CA CYS A 227 13.16 -18.46 10.91
C CYS A 227 12.68 -17.10 11.47
N ALA A 228 12.86 -16.01 10.72
CA ALA A 228 12.46 -14.67 11.14
C ALA A 228 10.93 -14.47 11.15
N SER A 229 10.18 -15.32 10.44
CA SER A 229 8.72 -15.26 10.32
C SER A 229 7.96 -15.93 11.47
N ILE A 230 8.63 -16.75 12.29
CA ILE A 230 8.01 -17.51 13.40
C ILE A 230 7.31 -16.58 14.41
N MET A 231 5.97 -16.68 14.52
CA MET A 231 5.19 -15.97 15.56
C MET A 231 4.61 -16.88 16.64
N SER A 232 4.42 -18.17 16.39
CA SER A 232 3.90 -19.18 17.33
C SER A 232 4.72 -20.47 17.24
N TYR A 233 4.62 -21.31 18.28
CA TYR A 233 5.25 -22.64 18.29
C TYR A 233 4.49 -23.63 17.40
N HIS A 234 5.23 -24.53 16.75
CA HIS A 234 4.69 -25.70 16.05
C HIS A 234 5.71 -26.85 16.06
N PRO A 235 5.29 -28.11 16.33
CA PRO A 235 6.20 -29.25 16.34
C PRO A 235 6.94 -29.46 15.02
N GLU A 236 6.25 -29.40 13.86
CA GLU A 236 6.90 -29.59 12.55
C GLU A 236 7.99 -28.53 12.30
N ILE A 237 7.76 -27.28 12.72
CA ILE A 237 8.74 -26.20 12.54
C ILE A 237 9.95 -26.41 13.47
N GLU A 238 9.71 -26.88 14.70
CA GLU A 238 10.78 -27.23 15.65
C GLU A 238 11.69 -28.32 15.07
N GLU A 239 11.13 -29.39 14.50
CA GLU A 239 11.90 -30.47 13.90
C GLU A 239 12.80 -29.98 12.74
N ILE A 240 12.24 -29.16 11.84
CA ILE A 240 12.99 -28.56 10.72
C ILE A 240 14.12 -27.67 11.25
N VAL A 241 13.82 -26.80 12.21
CA VAL A 241 14.79 -25.87 12.82
C VAL A 241 15.89 -26.64 13.54
N GLU A 242 15.56 -27.70 14.28
CA GLU A 242 16.55 -28.52 14.99
C GLU A 242 17.55 -29.14 14.00
N ASN A 243 17.07 -29.68 12.88
CA ASN A 243 17.92 -30.20 11.82
C ASN A 243 18.85 -29.12 11.24
N TRP A 244 18.33 -27.91 11.04
CA TRP A 244 19.12 -26.78 10.58
C TRP A 244 20.18 -26.29 11.59
N THR A 245 19.97 -26.47 12.90
CA THR A 245 21.00 -26.14 13.90
C THR A 245 22.27 -27.00 13.77
N LYS A 246 22.15 -28.17 13.15
CA LYS A 246 23.24 -29.13 12.90
C LYS A 246 23.96 -28.87 11.57
N SER A 247 23.53 -27.88 10.79
CA SER A 247 24.11 -27.59 9.48
C SER A 247 25.55 -27.07 9.54
N GLY A 248 26.36 -27.46 8.56
CA GLY A 248 27.70 -26.90 8.34
C GLY A 248 27.70 -25.46 7.78
N ASN A 249 26.56 -24.97 7.28
CA ASN A 249 26.45 -23.59 6.82
C ASN A 249 26.25 -22.63 7.99
N ALA A 250 27.24 -21.76 8.25
CA ALA A 250 27.24 -20.87 9.40
C ALA A 250 26.05 -19.90 9.46
N ARG A 251 25.57 -19.38 8.32
CA ARG A 251 24.42 -18.46 8.25
C ARG A 251 23.13 -19.19 8.62
N LEU A 252 22.89 -20.32 7.99
CA LEU A 252 21.71 -21.15 8.25
C LEU A 252 21.70 -21.63 9.71
N LYS A 253 22.84 -22.12 10.22
CA LYS A 253 22.99 -22.52 11.62
C LYS A 253 22.67 -21.36 12.58
N LYS A 254 23.17 -20.15 12.31
CA LYS A 254 22.90 -18.96 13.13
C LYS A 254 21.42 -18.58 13.16
N ALA A 255 20.76 -18.62 12.00
CA ALA A 255 19.32 -18.36 11.90
C ALA A 255 18.52 -19.40 12.68
N ALA A 256 18.82 -20.68 12.48
CA ALA A 256 18.17 -21.80 13.15
C ALA A 256 18.36 -21.76 14.68
N MET A 257 19.57 -21.51 15.18
CA MET A 257 19.82 -21.35 16.62
C MET A 257 18.99 -20.20 17.23
N SER A 258 18.77 -19.12 16.48
CA SER A 258 17.94 -18.00 16.92
C SER A 258 16.46 -18.38 16.94
N ALA A 259 15.99 -19.09 15.91
CA ALA A 259 14.64 -19.64 15.83
C ALA A 259 14.36 -20.66 16.95
N GLN A 260 15.30 -21.55 17.25
CA GLN A 260 15.15 -22.54 18.33
C GLN A 260 14.90 -21.86 19.67
N ARG A 261 15.60 -20.76 19.98
CA ARG A 261 15.35 -19.97 21.19
C ARG A 261 13.95 -19.35 21.22
N ILE A 262 13.44 -18.91 20.06
CA ILE A 262 12.09 -18.37 19.93
C ILE A 262 11.06 -19.47 20.16
N LEU A 263 11.25 -20.65 19.56
CA LEU A 263 10.37 -21.80 19.71
C LEU A 263 10.34 -22.32 21.14
N ASN A 264 11.49 -22.49 21.78
CA ASN A 264 11.58 -22.92 23.19
C ASN A 264 10.85 -21.96 24.14
N LYS A 265 10.87 -20.64 23.86
CA LYS A 265 10.12 -19.64 24.64
C LYS A 265 8.61 -19.67 24.39
N LYS A 266 8.18 -20.19 23.24
CA LYS A 266 6.77 -20.25 22.81
C LYS A 266 6.16 -21.63 23.01
N LYS A 267 6.95 -22.62 23.44
CA LYS A 267 6.52 -23.98 23.74
C LYS A 267 5.58 -23.92 24.95
N PRO A 268 4.36 -24.49 24.85
CA PRO A 268 3.39 -24.51 25.94
C PRO A 268 3.87 -25.37 27.12
#